data_AF-A0A1I4NIR7-F1
#
_entry.id   AF-A0A1I4NIR7-F1
#
_cell.length_a   1.000
_cell.length_b   1.000
_cell.length_c   1.000
_cell.angle_alpha   90.00
_cell.angle_beta   90.00
_cell.angle_gamma   90.00
#
_symmetry.space_group_name_H-M   'P 1'
#
loop_
_entity.id
_entity.type
_entity.pdbx_description
1 polymer ?
#
loop_
_entity_poly.entity_id
_entity_poly.type
_entity_poly.pdbx_seq_one_letter_code
_entity_poly.pdbx_strand_id
1 'polypeptide(L)'
;MSTMWRELRNMKPSIEQQPEQPAEQQAEQSPSAPQEHKPAAQLALQGNVWMTIGGEKFGGQDRVALLAAIAEHGSITAAAKAIKMSYKAAWDAIEAMNNLAGETLVERLAGGKGGGGTRLTRRGAQLVENFRLIEQEHRQFVAHLSQQSHALADDFLLIQKMKMKTSARNQFSGIVTGLKRGVVNDEVTLEIMGGQHIVATITCDSTDSLGLAVGASAFALVKASAIIVVSDAGAARFSARNQLAGSITRLQVGAVNSEVSIELPGGGTIAAIVTRDSGDTLGLAVGGAVSAIFKASSVIIGRAG
;
A
#
# COMPACT_ATOMS: atom_id res chain seq x y z
N MET A 1 48.06 -42.52 -73.41
CA MET A 1 47.58 -41.28 -72.76
C MET A 1 48.00 -41.36 -71.29
N SER A 2 49.24 -41.05 -70.84
CA SER A 2 50.12 -39.90 -71.11
C SER A 2 49.28 -38.61 -71.10
N THR A 3 49.42 -37.65 -70.20
CA THR A 3 50.58 -37.18 -69.43
C THR A 3 50.01 -36.22 -68.37
N MET A 4 50.10 -36.48 -67.06
CA MET A 4 49.74 -35.43 -66.10
C MET A 4 50.25 -35.61 -64.66
N TRP A 5 51.49 -36.09 -64.46
CA TRP A 5 52.18 -35.94 -63.17
C TRP A 5 53.69 -35.94 -63.35
N ARG A 6 54.30 -34.77 -63.61
CA ARG A 6 55.68 -34.43 -63.18
C ARG A 6 56.07 -33.01 -63.61
N GLU A 7 56.64 -32.29 -62.64
CA GLU A 7 57.48 -31.08 -62.77
C GLU A 7 56.71 -29.80 -63.15
N LEU A 8 56.56 -28.81 -62.26
CA LEU A 8 57.58 -27.91 -61.69
C LEU A 8 57.00 -27.40 -60.34
N ARG A 9 57.57 -27.46 -59.13
CA ARG A 9 58.92 -27.16 -58.60
C ARG A 9 59.61 -25.93 -59.22
N ASN A 10 59.35 -24.77 -58.60
CA ASN A 10 60.05 -23.47 -58.56
C ASN A 10 58.96 -22.36 -58.51
N MET A 11 58.84 -21.41 -57.58
CA MET A 11 59.67 -20.82 -56.53
C MET A 11 58.74 -20.16 -55.47
N LYS A 12 59.22 -20.06 -54.22
CA LYS A 12 58.71 -19.31 -53.03
C LYS A 12 58.37 -17.82 -53.30
N PRO A 13 57.91 -16.99 -52.32
CA PRO A 13 57.31 -17.23 -50.97
C PRO A 13 56.06 -16.34 -50.70
N SER A 14 55.41 -16.50 -49.54
CA SER A 14 55.18 -15.41 -48.56
C SER A 14 54.25 -15.88 -47.44
N ILE A 15 54.78 -15.77 -46.22
CA ILE A 15 54.07 -15.97 -44.95
C ILE A 15 53.26 -14.70 -44.72
N GLU A 16 51.95 -14.81 -44.53
CA GLU A 16 51.22 -13.79 -43.80
C GLU A 16 50.05 -14.40 -43.02
N GLN A 17 50.05 -14.07 -41.74
CA GLN A 17 49.30 -14.66 -40.65
C GLN A 17 47.84 -14.21 -40.69
N GLN A 18 46.89 -15.12 -40.49
CA GLN A 18 45.51 -14.78 -40.16
C GLN A 18 45.34 -14.74 -38.63
N PRO A 19 44.71 -13.71 -38.06
CA PRO A 19 44.54 -13.60 -36.62
C PRO A 19 43.38 -14.47 -36.11
N GLU A 20 43.63 -15.12 -34.98
CA GLU A 20 42.65 -15.86 -34.17
C GLU A 20 41.54 -14.93 -33.66
N GLN A 21 40.28 -15.34 -33.82
CA GLN A 21 39.13 -14.73 -33.15
C GLN A 21 38.99 -15.34 -31.73
N PRO A 22 38.80 -14.52 -30.67
CA PRO A 22 38.58 -15.06 -29.32
C PRO A 22 37.17 -15.60 -29.16
N ALA A 23 37.07 -16.75 -28.49
CA ALA A 23 35.84 -17.39 -28.07
C ALA A 23 35.02 -16.50 -27.11
N GLU A 24 33.82 -16.10 -27.54
CA GLU A 24 32.81 -15.52 -26.65
C GLU A 24 32.26 -16.59 -25.72
N GLN A 25 32.41 -16.29 -24.42
CA GLN A 25 31.98 -17.08 -23.29
C GLN A 25 30.45 -17.19 -23.27
N GLN A 26 29.93 -18.41 -23.41
CA GLN A 26 28.57 -18.76 -23.03
C GLN A 26 28.50 -18.73 -21.51
N ALA A 27 28.04 -17.61 -20.95
CA ALA A 27 27.68 -17.52 -19.54
C ALA A 27 26.28 -18.12 -19.34
N GLU A 28 26.26 -19.27 -18.67
CA GLU A 28 25.08 -19.94 -18.14
C GLU A 28 24.21 -18.97 -17.31
N GLN A 29 23.02 -18.64 -17.82
CA GLN A 29 21.96 -18.07 -17.00
C GLN A 29 21.33 -19.20 -16.19
N SER A 30 21.84 -19.39 -14.98
CA SER A 30 21.09 -20.07 -13.92
C SER A 30 19.83 -19.26 -13.60
N PRO A 31 18.65 -19.89 -13.43
CA PRO A 31 17.44 -19.18 -13.05
C PRO A 31 17.61 -18.61 -11.64
N SER A 32 17.58 -17.28 -11.55
CA SER A 32 17.58 -16.54 -10.30
C SER A 32 16.42 -17.00 -9.42
N ALA A 33 16.73 -17.37 -8.17
CA ALA A 33 15.77 -17.73 -7.14
C ALA A 33 14.65 -16.68 -6.98
N PRO A 34 13.43 -17.08 -6.56
CA PRO A 34 12.33 -16.14 -6.35
C PRO A 34 12.76 -15.08 -5.32
N GLN A 35 12.82 -13.82 -5.75
CA GLN A 35 13.05 -12.71 -4.82
C GLN A 35 11.83 -12.60 -3.90
N GLU A 36 12.02 -12.96 -2.63
CA GLU A 36 11.04 -12.76 -1.57
C GLU A 36 10.59 -11.30 -1.55
N HIS A 37 9.36 -11.05 -2.02
CA HIS A 37 8.68 -9.78 -1.82
C HIS A 37 8.50 -9.57 -0.32
N LYS A 38 9.21 -8.59 0.23
CA LYS A 38 9.00 -8.08 1.58
C LYS A 38 7.53 -7.66 1.67
N PRO A 39 6.68 -8.29 2.50
CA PRO A 39 5.26 -8.00 2.51
C PRO A 39 5.06 -6.53 2.87
N ALA A 40 4.24 -5.83 2.06
CA ALA A 40 3.77 -4.49 2.37
C ALA A 40 3.24 -4.47 3.81
N ALA A 41 3.51 -3.40 4.56
CA ALA A 41 3.12 -3.28 5.96
C ALA A 41 1.63 -3.61 6.12
N GLN A 42 1.34 -4.79 6.68
CA GLN A 42 -0.03 -5.27 6.84
C GLN A 42 -0.70 -4.51 7.98
N LEU A 43 -1.95 -4.12 7.76
CA LEU A 43 -2.79 -3.53 8.80
C LEU A 43 -2.93 -4.52 9.96
N ALA A 44 -2.36 -4.18 11.12
CA ALA A 44 -2.48 -4.98 12.33
C ALA A 44 -3.60 -4.42 13.22
N LEU A 45 -4.60 -5.24 13.53
CA LEU A 45 -5.66 -4.87 14.46
C LEU A 45 -5.24 -5.20 15.90
N GLN A 46 -5.40 -4.24 16.80
CA GLN A 46 -5.18 -4.42 18.23
C GLN A 46 -6.43 -3.98 18.99
N GLY A 47 -6.68 -4.59 20.16
CA GLY A 47 -7.82 -4.27 21.00
C GLY A 47 -7.56 -4.60 22.46
N ASN A 48 -8.28 -3.94 23.35
CA ASN A 48 -8.22 -4.13 24.80
C ASN A 48 -9.63 -4.29 25.37
N VAL A 49 -9.78 -5.15 26.37
CA VAL A 49 -11.06 -5.40 27.05
C VAL A 49 -11.02 -4.86 28.47
N TRP A 50 -12.12 -4.21 28.88
CA TRP A 50 -12.37 -3.82 30.26
C TRP A 50 -13.84 -4.02 30.60
N MET A 51 -14.12 -4.16 31.89
CA MET A 51 -15.45 -4.32 32.47
C MET A 51 -15.83 -3.06 33.24
N THR A 52 -17.11 -2.70 33.20
CA THR A 52 -17.66 -1.56 33.94
C THR A 52 -18.84 -1.99 34.81
N ILE A 53 -19.01 -1.35 35.96
CA ILE A 53 -20.19 -1.48 36.82
C ILE A 53 -20.74 -0.07 37.05
N GLY A 54 -22.01 0.19 36.70
CA GLY A 54 -22.60 1.53 36.81
C GLY A 54 -21.89 2.62 35.98
N GLY A 55 -21.20 2.23 34.90
CA GLY A 55 -20.39 3.14 34.07
C GLY A 55 -18.97 3.39 34.61
N GLU A 56 -18.65 2.95 35.83
CA GLU A 56 -17.30 3.04 36.38
C GLU A 56 -16.45 1.85 35.93
N LYS A 57 -15.16 2.11 35.65
CA LYS A 57 -14.20 1.06 35.27
C LYS A 57 -13.96 0.14 36.46
N PHE A 58 -14.52 -1.06 36.39
CA PHE A 58 -14.40 -2.11 37.40
C PHE A 58 -13.07 -2.83 37.29
N GLY A 59 -12.77 -3.36 36.10
CA GLY A 59 -11.61 -4.20 35.87
C GLY A 59 -11.16 -4.18 34.42
N GLY A 60 -9.90 -4.51 34.19
CA GLY A 60 -9.30 -4.70 32.87
C GLY A 60 -8.01 -5.49 33.05
N GLN A 61 -7.22 -5.62 31.99
CA GLN A 61 -5.99 -6.41 32.00
C GLN A 61 -5.11 -6.14 33.24
N ASP A 62 -4.87 -4.87 33.58
CA ASP A 62 -3.98 -4.50 34.69
C ASP A 62 -4.51 -4.92 36.07
N ARG A 63 -5.81 -4.70 36.33
CA ARG A 63 -6.42 -5.00 37.64
C ARG A 63 -6.63 -6.48 37.85
N VAL A 64 -6.96 -7.21 36.78
CA VAL A 64 -7.07 -8.67 36.83
C VAL A 64 -5.69 -9.32 36.91
N ALA A 65 -4.68 -8.77 36.23
CA ALA A 65 -3.29 -9.20 36.38
C ALA A 65 -2.80 -9.02 37.83
N LEU A 66 -3.20 -7.94 38.51
CA LEU A 66 -2.91 -7.77 39.94
C LEU A 66 -3.54 -8.89 40.80
N LEU A 67 -4.81 -9.21 40.59
CA LEU A 67 -5.48 -10.30 41.33
C LEU A 67 -4.81 -11.66 41.04
N ALA A 68 -4.48 -11.93 39.78
CA ALA A 68 -3.75 -13.15 39.40
C ALA A 68 -2.37 -13.23 40.07
N ALA A 69 -1.62 -12.13 40.11
CA ALA A 69 -0.32 -12.07 40.76
C ALA A 69 -0.42 -12.22 42.30
N ILE A 70 -1.51 -11.76 42.92
CA ILE A 70 -1.78 -12.01 44.34
C ILE A 70 -2.04 -13.50 44.60
N ALA A 71 -2.79 -14.17 43.72
CA ALA A 71 -3.02 -15.62 43.82
C ALA A 71 -1.72 -16.41 43.72
N GLU A 72 -0.78 -15.96 42.89
CA GLU A 72 0.52 -16.63 42.68
C GLU A 72 1.53 -16.34 43.81
N HIS A 73 1.65 -15.10 44.24
CA HIS A 73 2.69 -14.68 45.19
C HIS A 73 2.25 -14.62 46.66
N GLY A 74 0.95 -14.69 46.93
CA GLY A 74 0.42 -14.68 48.29
C GLY A 74 0.62 -13.37 49.06
N SER A 75 0.98 -12.27 48.37
CA SER A 75 1.25 -10.96 48.96
C SER A 75 0.99 -9.84 47.96
N ILE A 76 0.30 -8.78 48.41
CA ILE A 76 0.02 -7.58 47.59
C ILE A 76 1.32 -6.90 47.19
N THR A 77 2.30 -6.81 48.11
CA THR A 77 3.59 -6.17 47.83
C THR A 77 4.38 -6.94 46.76
N ALA A 78 4.38 -8.27 46.84
CA ALA A 78 5.06 -9.11 45.85
C ALA A 78 4.35 -9.04 44.48
N ALA A 79 3.01 -9.11 44.48
CA ALA A 79 2.21 -8.99 43.28
C ALA A 79 2.40 -7.65 42.56
N ALA A 80 2.32 -6.54 43.30
CA ALA A 80 2.53 -5.20 42.76
C ALA A 80 3.92 -5.07 42.10
N LYS A 81 4.96 -5.61 42.75
CA LYS A 81 6.32 -5.64 42.19
C LYS A 81 6.40 -6.47 40.90
N ALA A 82 5.77 -7.64 40.86
CA ALA A 82 5.78 -8.53 39.70
C ALA A 82 5.17 -7.87 38.46
N ILE A 83 4.07 -7.11 38.63
CA ILE A 83 3.39 -6.41 37.54
C ILE A 83 3.86 -4.96 37.34
N LYS A 84 4.96 -4.54 37.97
CA LYS A 84 5.53 -3.18 37.91
C LYS A 84 4.55 -2.06 38.32
N MET A 85 3.66 -2.36 39.27
CA MET A 85 2.71 -1.41 39.86
C MET A 85 3.23 -0.91 41.22
N SER A 86 2.96 0.36 41.57
CA SER A 86 3.28 0.85 42.92
C SER A 86 2.38 0.19 43.96
N TYR A 87 2.89 -0.01 45.18
CA TYR A 87 2.10 -0.59 46.27
C TYR A 87 0.79 0.19 46.53
N LYS A 88 0.87 1.53 46.51
CA LYS A 88 -0.31 2.40 46.65
C LYS A 88 -1.32 2.16 45.52
N ALA A 89 -0.88 2.12 44.26
CA ALA A 89 -1.77 1.87 43.13
C ALA A 89 -2.43 0.48 43.19
N ALA A 90 -1.69 -0.53 43.66
CA ALA A 90 -2.25 -1.86 43.86
C ALA A 90 -3.32 -1.87 44.95
N TRP A 91 -3.07 -1.18 46.06
CA TRP A 91 -4.04 -1.05 47.15
C TRP A 91 -5.31 -0.31 46.70
N ASP A 92 -5.15 0.86 46.07
CA ASP A 92 -6.24 1.68 45.54
C ASP A 92 -7.08 0.89 44.51
N ALA A 93 -6.44 0.07 43.66
CA ALA A 93 -7.13 -0.77 42.69
C ALA A 93 -7.97 -1.88 43.35
N ILE A 94 -7.46 -2.53 44.39
CA ILE A 94 -8.19 -3.58 45.13
C ILE A 94 -9.39 -2.96 45.85
N GLU A 95 -9.21 -1.82 46.49
CA GLU A 95 -10.28 -1.10 47.20
C GLU A 95 -11.39 -0.68 46.24
N ALA A 96 -11.03 -0.08 45.09
CA ALA A 96 -11.99 0.26 44.05
C ALA A 96 -12.76 -0.96 43.54
N MET A 97 -12.08 -2.10 43.32
CA MET A 97 -12.74 -3.32 42.89
C MET A 97 -13.67 -3.90 43.95
N ASN A 98 -13.29 -3.89 45.23
CA ASN A 98 -14.17 -4.38 46.31
C ASN A 98 -15.44 -3.52 46.42
N ASN A 99 -15.30 -2.20 46.35
CA ASN A 99 -16.44 -1.27 46.42
C ASN A 99 -17.43 -1.50 45.27
N LEU A 100 -16.91 -1.66 44.05
CA LEU A 100 -17.73 -1.90 42.86
C LEU A 100 -18.31 -3.31 42.80
N ALA A 101 -17.60 -4.32 43.32
CA ALA A 101 -18.09 -5.70 43.39
C ALA A 101 -19.19 -5.88 44.45
N GLY A 102 -19.25 -5.00 45.45
CA GLY A 102 -20.13 -5.14 46.62
C GLY A 102 -19.70 -6.26 47.58
N GLU A 103 -18.56 -6.91 47.32
CA GLU A 103 -17.99 -7.99 48.12
C GLU A 103 -16.45 -7.97 48.04
N THR A 104 -15.80 -8.61 49.01
CA THR A 104 -14.33 -8.63 49.08
C THR A 104 -13.73 -9.65 48.10
N LEU A 105 -12.83 -9.20 47.23
CA LEU A 105 -12.15 -10.06 46.25
C LEU A 105 -10.84 -10.67 46.79
N VAL A 106 -10.31 -10.10 47.88
CA VAL A 106 -9.01 -10.45 48.44
C VAL A 106 -9.09 -10.49 49.97
N GLU A 107 -8.66 -11.59 50.59
CA GLU A 107 -8.65 -11.75 52.05
C GLU A 107 -7.24 -11.85 52.61
N ARG A 108 -7.06 -11.35 53.84
CA ARG A 108 -5.79 -11.44 54.57
C ARG A 108 -5.73 -12.76 55.34
N LEU A 109 -4.59 -13.43 55.25
CA LEU A 109 -4.25 -14.55 56.10
C LEU A 109 -3.63 -14.01 57.39
N ALA A 110 -4.16 -14.42 58.54
CA ALA A 110 -3.55 -14.09 59.83
C ALA A 110 -2.12 -14.66 59.87
N GLY A 111 -1.13 -13.79 60.09
CA GLY A 111 0.28 -14.16 60.18
C GLY A 111 0.92 -13.58 61.43
N GLY A 112 1.71 -14.39 62.13
CA GLY A 112 2.57 -13.98 63.24
C GLY A 112 3.77 -13.14 62.78
N LYS A 113 4.89 -13.20 63.51
CA LYS A 113 6.07 -12.29 63.44
C LYS A 113 6.73 -12.02 62.06
N GLY A 114 6.23 -12.57 60.96
CA GLY A 114 6.70 -12.33 59.58
C GLY A 114 5.70 -11.64 58.63
N GLY A 115 4.50 -11.25 59.10
CA GLY A 115 3.50 -10.55 58.29
C GLY A 115 2.46 -11.50 57.68
N GLY A 116 1.19 -11.06 57.70
CA GLY A 116 0.06 -11.81 57.14
C GLY A 116 0.14 -11.93 55.61
N GLY A 117 -0.16 -13.12 55.10
CA GLY A 117 -0.31 -13.37 53.67
C GLY A 117 -1.60 -12.77 53.11
N THR A 118 -1.77 -12.83 51.81
CA THR A 118 -2.96 -12.38 51.10
C THR A 118 -3.36 -13.43 50.08
N ARG A 119 -4.64 -13.81 50.02
CA ARG A 119 -5.18 -14.73 49.01
C ARG A 119 -6.46 -14.18 48.39
N LEU A 120 -6.78 -14.65 47.19
CA LEU A 120 -8.08 -14.32 46.60
C LEU A 120 -9.21 -15.02 47.36
N THR A 121 -10.34 -14.34 47.48
CA THR A 121 -11.58 -15.01 47.86
C THR A 121 -12.07 -15.87 46.70
N ARG A 122 -13.08 -16.73 46.94
CA ARG A 122 -13.73 -17.49 45.87
C ARG A 122 -14.20 -16.57 44.73
N ARG A 123 -14.74 -15.40 45.07
CA ARG A 123 -15.19 -14.42 44.08
C ARG A 123 -14.03 -13.84 43.29
N GLY A 124 -12.95 -13.45 43.97
CA GLY A 124 -11.74 -12.93 43.32
C GLY A 124 -11.15 -13.94 42.32
N ALA A 125 -11.12 -15.22 42.69
CA ALA A 125 -10.65 -16.28 41.79
C ALA A 125 -11.55 -16.44 40.56
N GLN A 126 -12.88 -16.48 40.75
CA GLN A 126 -13.84 -16.54 39.65
C GLN A 126 -13.75 -15.34 38.70
N LEU A 127 -13.50 -14.15 39.23
CA LEU A 127 -13.32 -12.94 38.40
C LEU A 127 -12.10 -13.07 37.48
N VAL A 128 -10.98 -13.57 38.00
CA VAL A 128 -9.77 -13.80 37.22
C VAL A 128 -10.01 -14.83 36.12
N GLU A 129 -10.67 -15.93 36.44
CA GLU A 129 -10.99 -16.99 35.48
C GLU A 129 -11.92 -16.49 34.37
N ASN A 130 -13.02 -15.85 34.73
CA ASN A 130 -13.97 -15.30 33.76
C ASN A 130 -13.35 -14.25 32.85
N PHE A 131 -12.51 -13.36 33.39
CA PHE A 131 -11.86 -12.35 32.58
C PHE A 131 -10.82 -12.96 31.63
N ARG A 132 -10.09 -14.00 32.04
CA ARG A 132 -9.17 -14.72 31.14
C ARG A 132 -9.90 -15.35 29.97
N LEU A 133 -11.07 -15.94 30.20
CA LEU A 133 -11.91 -16.49 29.13
C LEU A 133 -12.33 -15.38 28.14
N ILE A 134 -12.85 -14.25 28.65
CA ILE A 134 -13.25 -13.12 27.81
C ILE A 134 -12.05 -12.57 27.01
N GLU A 135 -10.89 -12.42 27.65
CA GLU A 135 -9.68 -11.93 26.98
C GLU A 135 -9.21 -12.88 25.86
N GLN A 136 -9.30 -14.20 26.09
CA GLN A 136 -8.96 -15.20 25.10
C GLN A 136 -9.88 -15.12 23.88
N GLU A 137 -11.20 -15.10 24.09
CA GLU A 137 -12.20 -14.98 23.02
C GLU A 137 -12.01 -13.67 22.24
N HIS A 138 -11.83 -12.55 22.93
CA HIS A 138 -11.54 -11.28 22.29
C HIS A 138 -10.26 -11.32 21.44
N ARG A 139 -9.19 -11.92 21.96
CA ARG A 139 -7.91 -12.05 21.23
C ARG A 139 -8.09 -12.87 19.95
N GLN A 140 -8.86 -13.96 20.01
CA GLN A 140 -9.17 -14.77 18.84
C GLN A 140 -10.02 -14.00 17.83
N PHE A 141 -11.03 -13.26 18.29
CA PHE A 141 -11.86 -12.41 17.46
C PHE A 141 -11.04 -11.34 16.72
N VAL A 142 -10.18 -10.60 17.44
CA VAL A 142 -9.29 -9.60 16.85
C VAL A 142 -8.32 -10.24 15.85
N ALA A 143 -7.74 -11.40 16.17
CA ALA A 143 -6.87 -12.12 15.27
C ALA A 143 -7.60 -12.57 13.99
N HIS A 144 -8.84 -13.05 14.11
CA HIS A 144 -9.66 -13.46 12.98
C HIS A 144 -9.98 -12.26 12.06
N LEU A 145 -10.39 -11.13 12.64
CA LEU A 145 -10.61 -9.90 11.88
C LEU A 145 -9.33 -9.39 11.21
N SER A 146 -8.18 -9.50 11.88
CA SER A 146 -6.89 -9.12 11.30
C SER A 146 -6.50 -10.01 10.12
N GLN A 147 -6.87 -11.30 10.12
CA GLN A 147 -6.64 -12.21 9.00
C GLN A 147 -7.61 -11.97 7.82
N GLN A 148 -8.87 -11.66 8.11
CA GLN A 148 -9.87 -11.31 7.11
C GLN A 148 -9.72 -9.88 6.56
N SER A 149 -8.80 -9.08 7.12
CA SER A 149 -8.68 -7.66 6.81
C SER A 149 -8.17 -7.36 5.41
N HIS A 150 -7.84 -8.33 4.55
CA HIS A 150 -7.39 -8.04 3.19
C HIS A 150 -8.49 -7.28 2.41
N ALA A 151 -9.75 -7.73 2.49
CA ALA A 151 -10.87 -7.05 1.83
C ALA A 151 -11.20 -5.68 2.49
N LEU A 152 -11.17 -5.59 3.81
CA LEU A 152 -11.42 -4.33 4.53
C LEU A 152 -10.29 -3.32 4.36
N ALA A 153 -9.04 -3.77 4.22
CA ALA A 153 -7.90 -2.90 3.94
C ALA A 153 -7.93 -2.40 2.50
N ASP A 154 -8.31 -3.23 1.53
CA ASP A 154 -8.54 -2.81 0.15
C ASP A 154 -9.66 -1.76 0.07
N ASP A 155 -10.78 -2.01 0.75
CA ASP A 155 -11.87 -1.04 0.88
C ASP A 155 -11.43 0.23 1.61
N PHE A 156 -10.60 0.12 2.64
CA PHE A 156 -10.07 1.28 3.37
C PHE A 156 -9.09 2.10 2.53
N LEU A 157 -8.22 1.45 1.75
CA LEU A 157 -7.35 2.10 0.77
C LEU A 157 -8.15 2.77 -0.33
N LEU A 158 -9.24 2.13 -0.80
CA LEU A 158 -10.19 2.73 -1.73
C LEU A 158 -10.88 3.95 -1.11
N ILE A 159 -11.37 3.85 0.12
CA ILE A 159 -11.98 4.96 0.87
C ILE A 159 -10.96 6.10 1.09
N GLN A 160 -9.70 5.80 1.42
CA GLN A 160 -8.64 6.80 1.52
C GLN A 160 -8.38 7.48 0.16
N LYS A 161 -8.32 6.72 -0.94
CA LYS A 161 -8.22 7.26 -2.30
C LYS A 161 -9.42 8.15 -2.64
N MET A 162 -10.62 7.80 -2.16
CA MET A 162 -11.87 8.57 -2.35
C MET A 162 -12.01 9.79 -1.42
N LYS A 163 -11.23 9.89 -0.34
CA LYS A 163 -11.24 11.08 0.55
C LYS A 163 -10.65 12.33 -0.11
N MET A 164 -9.89 12.18 -1.20
CA MET A 164 -9.38 13.30 -1.99
C MET A 164 -10.47 13.84 -2.92
N LYS A 165 -10.89 15.08 -2.69
CA LYS A 165 -11.77 15.82 -3.61
C LYS A 165 -10.92 16.84 -4.37
N THR A 166 -10.80 16.69 -5.68
CA THR A 166 -10.11 17.66 -6.55
C THR A 166 -11.01 18.07 -7.70
N SER A 167 -10.72 19.20 -8.34
CA SER A 167 -11.42 19.64 -9.55
C SER A 167 -10.93 18.96 -10.82
N ALA A 168 -9.84 18.18 -10.74
CA ALA A 168 -9.38 17.37 -11.85
C ALA A 168 -10.35 16.19 -12.05
N ARG A 169 -10.97 16.12 -13.22
CA ARG A 169 -11.93 15.07 -13.58
C ARG A 169 -11.26 13.73 -13.88
N ASN A 170 -9.97 13.74 -14.18
CA ASN A 170 -9.21 12.55 -14.48
C ASN A 170 -8.29 12.26 -13.31
N GLN A 171 -8.57 11.16 -12.62
CA GLN A 171 -7.77 10.66 -11.53
C GLN A 171 -7.43 9.20 -11.81
N PHE A 172 -6.15 8.92 -12.04
CA PHE A 172 -5.69 7.59 -12.37
C PHE A 172 -4.81 7.07 -11.23
N SER A 173 -5.19 5.96 -10.62
CA SER A 173 -4.33 5.25 -9.68
C SER A 173 -3.41 4.30 -10.45
N GLY A 174 -2.15 4.19 -10.02
CA GLY A 174 -1.16 3.36 -10.69
C GLY A 174 0.07 3.09 -9.85
N ILE A 175 0.98 2.31 -10.43
CA ILE A 175 2.29 2.01 -9.86
C ILE A 175 3.35 2.74 -10.69
N VAL A 176 4.35 3.32 -10.02
CA VAL A 176 5.51 3.92 -10.68
C VAL A 176 6.34 2.80 -11.31
N THR A 177 6.42 2.76 -12.63
CA THR A 177 7.23 1.77 -13.37
C THR A 177 8.54 2.37 -13.88
N GLY A 178 8.61 3.69 -13.98
CA GLY A 178 9.81 4.40 -14.43
C GLY A 178 10.00 5.71 -13.67
N LEU A 179 11.26 5.99 -13.35
CA LEU A 179 11.68 7.27 -12.78
C LEU A 179 13.00 7.69 -13.44
N LYS A 180 12.96 8.76 -14.23
CA LYS A 180 14.15 9.35 -14.84
C LYS A 180 14.47 10.66 -14.16
N ARG A 181 15.56 10.67 -13.40
CA ARG A 181 16.03 11.85 -12.67
C ARG A 181 16.63 12.88 -13.62
N GLY A 182 16.27 14.15 -13.41
CA GLY A 182 16.87 15.29 -14.13
C GLY A 182 17.57 16.26 -13.19
N VAL A 183 18.02 17.39 -13.75
CA VAL A 183 18.68 18.46 -12.97
C VAL A 183 17.66 19.32 -12.23
N VAL A 184 16.51 19.57 -12.85
CA VAL A 184 15.44 20.44 -12.31
C VAL A 184 14.11 19.68 -12.21
N ASN A 185 13.81 18.86 -13.22
CA ASN A 185 12.58 18.09 -13.28
C ASN A 185 12.90 16.62 -13.53
N ASP A 186 12.09 15.77 -12.93
CA ASP A 186 12.07 14.33 -13.15
C ASP A 186 10.92 13.94 -14.06
N GLU A 187 11.13 12.87 -14.82
CA GLU A 187 10.07 12.20 -15.57
C GLU A 187 9.65 10.94 -14.80
N VAL A 188 8.37 10.87 -14.45
CA VAL A 188 7.75 9.76 -13.73
C VAL A 188 6.79 9.03 -14.66
N THR A 189 6.93 7.73 -14.80
CA THR A 189 6.02 6.88 -15.57
C THR A 189 5.17 6.06 -14.61
N LEU A 190 3.85 6.22 -14.69
CA LEU A 190 2.86 5.43 -13.98
C LEU A 190 2.23 4.42 -14.93
N GLU A 191 2.19 3.15 -14.54
CA GLU A 191 1.30 2.16 -15.15
C GLU A 191 -0.06 2.22 -14.45
N ILE A 192 -1.12 2.39 -15.24
CA ILE A 192 -2.50 2.48 -14.78
C ILE A 192 -3.28 1.25 -15.24
N MET A 193 -4.55 1.17 -14.84
CA MET A 193 -5.47 0.10 -15.26
C MET A 193 -5.43 -0.10 -16.79
N GLY A 194 -5.46 -1.37 -17.22
CA GLY A 194 -5.36 -1.73 -18.63
C GLY A 194 -3.95 -1.72 -19.22
N GLY A 195 -2.90 -1.60 -18.38
CA GLY A 195 -1.50 -1.62 -18.80
C GLY A 195 -1.05 -0.35 -19.54
N GLN A 196 -1.88 0.70 -19.50
CA GLN A 196 -1.56 1.99 -20.11
C GLN A 196 -0.53 2.74 -19.25
N HIS A 197 0.27 3.61 -19.88
CA HIS A 197 1.26 4.42 -19.18
C HIS A 197 0.92 5.91 -19.22
N ILE A 198 1.03 6.57 -18.06
CA ILE A 198 0.98 8.03 -17.94
C ILE A 198 2.36 8.54 -17.51
N VAL A 199 2.91 9.44 -18.31
CA VAL A 199 4.16 10.15 -18.08
C VAL A 199 3.86 11.52 -17.49
N ALA A 200 4.47 11.83 -16.36
CA ALA A 200 4.43 13.13 -15.70
C ALA A 200 5.82 13.75 -15.63
N THR A 201 5.89 15.08 -15.70
CA THR A 201 7.12 15.84 -15.44
C THR A 201 6.89 16.69 -14.19
N ILE A 202 7.63 16.40 -13.12
CA ILE A 202 7.53 17.07 -11.82
C ILE A 202 8.90 17.56 -11.35
N THR A 203 8.96 18.47 -10.37
CA THR A 203 10.25 18.91 -9.83
C THR A 203 10.95 17.79 -9.05
N CYS A 204 12.28 17.79 -9.02
CA CYS A 204 13.04 16.79 -8.24
C CYS A 204 12.62 16.79 -6.76
N ASP A 205 12.39 17.97 -6.18
CA ASP A 205 11.88 18.14 -4.82
C ASP A 205 10.51 17.47 -4.61
N SER A 206 9.64 17.48 -5.63
CA SER A 206 8.34 16.81 -5.56
C SER A 206 8.51 15.29 -5.54
N THR A 207 9.41 14.75 -6.37
CA THR A 207 9.74 13.32 -6.35
C THR A 207 10.23 12.89 -4.97
N ASP A 208 11.13 13.68 -4.38
CA ASP A 208 11.77 13.36 -3.10
C ASP A 208 10.78 13.48 -1.93
N SER A 209 10.02 14.58 -1.89
CA SER A 209 9.02 14.82 -0.83
C SER A 209 7.86 13.81 -0.85
N LEU A 210 7.45 13.33 -2.04
CA LEU A 210 6.44 12.29 -2.19
C LEU A 210 7.03 10.86 -2.00
N GLY A 211 8.35 10.75 -1.89
CA GLY A 211 9.06 9.48 -1.78
C GLY A 211 8.77 8.55 -2.96
N LEU A 212 8.71 9.10 -4.18
CA LEU A 212 8.44 8.32 -5.39
C LEU A 212 9.65 7.47 -5.75
N ALA A 213 9.41 6.18 -5.96
CA ALA A 213 10.39 5.21 -6.43
C ALA A 213 9.68 4.19 -7.30
N VAL A 214 10.42 3.47 -8.15
CA VAL A 214 9.86 2.35 -8.93
C VAL A 214 9.23 1.33 -7.97
N GLY A 215 8.01 0.90 -8.26
CA GLY A 215 7.17 0.06 -7.40
C GLY A 215 6.28 0.82 -6.42
N ALA A 216 6.46 2.13 -6.25
CA ALA A 216 5.59 2.93 -5.38
C ALA A 216 4.18 3.08 -5.98
N SER A 217 3.15 2.94 -5.14
CA SER A 217 1.78 3.31 -5.51
C SER A 217 1.63 4.84 -5.50
N ALA A 218 1.05 5.40 -6.56
CA ALA A 218 0.79 6.82 -6.70
C ALA A 218 -0.48 7.05 -7.54
N PHE A 219 -0.90 8.30 -7.67
CA PHE A 219 -1.99 8.69 -8.55
C PHE A 219 -1.64 9.91 -9.39
N ALA A 220 -2.15 9.94 -10.61
CA ALA A 220 -2.07 11.08 -11.53
C ALA A 220 -3.40 11.82 -11.57
N LEU A 221 -3.34 13.15 -11.52
CA LEU A 221 -4.45 14.06 -11.73
C LEU A 221 -4.23 14.85 -13.01
N VAL A 222 -5.23 14.86 -13.89
CA VAL A 222 -5.22 15.63 -15.13
C VAL A 222 -6.55 16.37 -15.27
N LYS A 223 -6.48 17.70 -15.48
CA LYS A 223 -7.68 18.50 -15.71
C LYS A 223 -8.28 18.17 -17.08
N ALA A 224 -9.60 18.04 -17.17
CA ALA A 224 -10.27 17.70 -18.43
C ALA A 224 -9.99 18.69 -19.57
N SER A 225 -9.78 19.97 -19.24
CA SER A 225 -9.43 21.02 -20.21
C SER A 225 -7.98 20.96 -20.70
N ALA A 226 -7.13 20.10 -20.12
CA ALA A 226 -5.75 19.90 -20.58
C ALA A 226 -5.63 18.72 -21.57
N ILE A 227 -6.72 17.97 -21.78
CA ILE A 227 -6.77 16.84 -22.71
C ILE A 227 -7.24 17.32 -24.07
N ILE A 228 -6.44 17.02 -25.08
CA ILE A 228 -6.75 17.24 -26.49
C ILE A 228 -7.32 15.93 -27.04
N VAL A 229 -8.44 15.99 -27.74
CA VAL A 229 -9.06 14.82 -28.39
C VAL A 229 -8.71 14.83 -29.87
N VAL A 230 -8.27 13.69 -30.39
CA VAL A 230 -7.93 13.49 -31.80
C VAL A 230 -8.73 12.30 -32.33
N SER A 231 -9.53 12.49 -33.38
CA SER A 231 -10.33 11.42 -34.01
C SER A 231 -9.59 10.70 -35.14
N ASP A 232 -8.65 11.37 -35.81
CA ASP A 232 -7.75 10.79 -36.81
C ASP A 232 -6.35 11.40 -36.65
N ALA A 233 -5.39 10.58 -36.22
CA ALA A 233 -4.01 11.01 -36.05
C ALA A 233 -3.18 10.88 -37.33
N GLY A 234 -3.65 10.13 -38.35
CA GLY A 234 -2.88 9.83 -39.56
C GLY A 234 -1.40 9.54 -39.29
N ALA A 235 -0.51 10.30 -39.93
CA ALA A 235 0.94 10.27 -39.72
C ALA A 235 1.47 11.41 -38.81
N ALA A 236 0.58 12.12 -38.10
CA ALA A 236 0.97 13.25 -37.27
C ALA A 236 1.80 12.81 -36.07
N ARG A 237 2.87 13.57 -35.76
CA ARG A 237 3.73 13.33 -34.59
C ARG A 237 3.47 14.40 -33.54
N PHE A 238 3.16 13.97 -32.32
CA PHE A 238 2.90 14.87 -31.21
C PHE A 238 4.10 14.95 -30.28
N SER A 239 4.38 16.15 -29.78
CA SER A 239 5.35 16.37 -28.70
C SER A 239 4.77 16.11 -27.31
N ALA A 240 3.50 15.71 -27.23
CA ALA A 240 2.86 15.26 -26.01
C ALA A 240 3.25 13.81 -25.73
N ARG A 241 3.67 13.55 -24.49
CA ARG A 241 4.16 12.24 -24.05
C ARG A 241 3.03 11.25 -23.82
N ASN A 242 1.86 11.75 -23.45
CA ASN A 242 0.69 10.93 -23.16
C ASN A 242 -0.22 10.91 -24.38
N GLN A 243 -0.46 9.71 -24.91
CA GLN A 243 -1.33 9.44 -26.04
C GLN A 243 -2.10 8.16 -25.73
N LEU A 244 -3.33 8.31 -25.24
CA LEU A 244 -4.15 7.19 -24.78
C LEU A 244 -5.30 6.98 -25.78
N ALA A 245 -5.24 5.88 -26.53
CA ALA A 245 -6.28 5.50 -27.47
C ALA A 245 -7.50 4.93 -26.74
N GLY A 246 -8.69 5.22 -27.25
CA GLY A 246 -9.94 4.77 -26.67
C GLY A 246 -11.15 5.02 -27.57
N SER A 247 -12.34 4.79 -27.04
CA SER A 247 -13.61 5.01 -27.74
C SER A 247 -14.52 5.94 -26.95
N ILE A 248 -15.22 6.83 -27.64
CA ILE A 248 -16.17 7.75 -26.99
C ILE A 248 -17.37 6.94 -26.49
N THR A 249 -17.62 6.97 -25.19
CA THR A 249 -18.80 6.34 -24.57
C THR A 249 -19.91 7.35 -24.29
N ARG A 250 -19.56 8.62 -24.10
CA ARG A 250 -20.51 9.70 -23.86
C ARG A 250 -20.02 11.00 -24.46
N LEU A 251 -20.94 11.73 -25.09
CA LEU A 251 -20.71 13.07 -25.62
C LEU A 251 -21.86 13.97 -25.17
N GLN A 252 -21.54 15.00 -24.37
CA GLN A 252 -22.50 16.00 -23.92
C GLN A 252 -22.16 17.35 -24.54
N VAL A 253 -22.93 17.74 -25.56
CA VAL A 253 -22.72 19.00 -26.29
C VAL A 253 -23.38 20.15 -25.52
N GLY A 254 -22.57 21.06 -24.98
CA GLY A 254 -23.01 22.31 -24.35
C GLY A 254 -22.94 23.48 -25.33
N ALA A 255 -23.37 24.68 -24.90
CA ALA A 255 -23.45 25.87 -25.76
C ALA A 255 -22.08 26.35 -26.29
N VAL A 256 -21.04 26.23 -25.46
CA VAL A 256 -19.67 26.67 -25.79
C VAL A 256 -18.69 25.51 -25.83
N ASN A 257 -18.86 24.54 -24.92
CA ASN A 257 -17.99 23.39 -24.79
C ASN A 257 -18.78 22.09 -24.87
N SER A 258 -18.12 21.04 -25.35
CA SER A 258 -18.58 19.66 -25.31
C SER A 258 -17.75 18.87 -24.31
N GLU A 259 -18.43 18.13 -23.44
CA GLU A 259 -17.80 17.17 -22.53
C GLU A 259 -17.79 15.80 -23.20
N VAL A 260 -16.60 15.20 -23.30
CA VAL A 260 -16.36 13.91 -23.96
C VAL A 260 -15.87 12.93 -22.92
N SER A 261 -16.52 11.78 -22.80
CA SER A 261 -16.04 10.65 -22.02
C SER A 261 -15.49 9.58 -22.96
N ILE A 262 -14.23 9.20 -22.76
CA ILE A 262 -13.47 8.25 -23.58
C ILE A 262 -13.14 7.05 -22.71
N GLU A 263 -13.60 5.87 -23.10
CA GLU A 263 -13.24 4.61 -22.44
C GLU A 263 -11.89 4.11 -22.95
N LEU A 264 -11.04 3.66 -22.01
CA LEU A 264 -9.72 3.11 -22.31
C LEU A 264 -9.77 1.57 -22.39
N PRO A 265 -8.92 0.94 -23.22
CA PRO A 265 -8.75 -0.50 -23.22
C PRO A 265 -8.34 -1.02 -21.84
N GLY A 266 -9.02 -2.05 -21.35
CA GLY A 266 -8.75 -2.64 -20.04
C GLY A 266 -9.39 -1.92 -18.85
N GLY A 267 -10.21 -0.89 -19.11
CA GLY A 267 -11.02 -0.20 -18.11
C GLY A 267 -10.53 1.21 -17.77
N GLY A 268 -11.44 2.01 -17.21
CA GLY A 268 -11.20 3.41 -16.90
C GLY A 268 -11.74 4.37 -17.97
N THR A 269 -11.97 5.60 -17.55
CA THR A 269 -12.58 6.64 -18.39
C THR A 269 -11.77 7.93 -18.29
N ILE A 270 -11.57 8.57 -19.44
CA ILE A 270 -11.00 9.91 -19.56
C ILE A 270 -12.14 10.89 -19.86
N ALA A 271 -12.24 11.95 -19.06
CA ALA A 271 -13.08 13.10 -19.34
C ALA A 271 -12.26 14.21 -19.99
N ALA A 272 -12.69 14.67 -21.16
CA ALA A 272 -12.11 15.80 -21.88
C ALA A 272 -13.15 16.91 -22.07
N ILE A 273 -12.70 18.17 -22.02
CA ILE A 273 -13.52 19.33 -22.40
C ILE A 273 -12.92 19.92 -23.66
N VAL A 274 -13.69 19.91 -24.75
CA VAL A 274 -13.34 20.54 -26.03
C VAL A 274 -14.35 21.64 -26.34
N THR A 275 -14.01 22.60 -27.21
CA THR A 275 -15.01 23.56 -27.69
C THR A 275 -16.05 22.85 -28.54
N ARG A 276 -17.28 23.38 -28.59
CA ARG A 276 -18.35 22.84 -29.45
C ARG A 276 -17.85 22.73 -30.90
N ASP A 277 -17.29 23.82 -31.43
CA ASP A 277 -16.76 23.87 -32.80
C ASP A 277 -15.70 22.80 -33.06
N SER A 278 -14.83 22.50 -32.09
CA SER A 278 -13.84 21.43 -32.23
C SER A 278 -14.51 20.06 -32.30
N GLY A 279 -15.52 19.83 -31.46
CA GLY A 279 -16.28 18.58 -31.44
C GLY A 279 -17.00 18.33 -32.77
N ASP A 280 -17.62 19.37 -33.32
CA ASP A 280 -18.32 19.32 -34.61
C ASP A 280 -17.33 19.11 -35.77
N THR A 281 -16.21 19.87 -35.76
CA THR A 281 -15.16 19.76 -36.79
C THR A 281 -14.49 18.38 -36.81
N LEU A 282 -14.25 17.80 -35.63
CA LEU A 282 -13.66 16.47 -35.49
C LEU A 282 -14.66 15.33 -35.75
N GLY A 283 -15.95 15.64 -35.93
CA GLY A 283 -17.01 14.66 -36.13
C GLY A 283 -17.17 13.72 -34.94
N LEU A 284 -16.99 14.22 -33.70
CA LEU A 284 -17.03 13.37 -32.52
C LEU A 284 -18.43 12.76 -32.35
N ALA A 285 -18.48 11.44 -32.25
CA ALA A 285 -19.71 10.70 -32.04
C ALA A 285 -19.48 9.55 -31.05
N VAL A 286 -20.52 9.17 -30.30
CA VAL A 286 -20.47 8.00 -29.42
C VAL A 286 -20.17 6.75 -30.26
N GLY A 287 -19.25 5.91 -29.77
CA GLY A 287 -18.68 4.77 -30.48
C GLY A 287 -17.46 5.11 -31.35
N GLY A 288 -17.19 6.39 -31.60
CA GLY A 288 -16.03 6.83 -32.38
C GLY A 288 -14.71 6.54 -31.67
N ALA A 289 -13.73 6.04 -32.42
CA ALA A 289 -12.36 5.86 -31.96
C ALA A 289 -11.66 7.22 -31.88
N VAL A 290 -10.97 7.48 -30.77
CA VAL A 290 -10.23 8.73 -30.54
C VAL A 290 -8.96 8.46 -29.73
N SER A 291 -8.02 9.40 -29.74
CA SER A 291 -6.88 9.45 -28.84
C SER A 291 -6.96 10.69 -27.95
N ALA A 292 -6.82 10.48 -26.65
CA ALA A 292 -6.63 11.54 -25.66
C ALA A 292 -5.14 11.87 -25.54
N ILE A 293 -4.78 13.12 -25.84
CA ILE A 293 -3.41 13.59 -25.89
C ILE A 293 -3.20 14.71 -24.87
N PHE A 294 -2.17 14.60 -24.03
CA PHE A 294 -1.84 15.66 -23.06
C PHE A 294 -0.35 15.69 -22.71
N LYS A 295 0.12 16.86 -22.27
CA LYS A 295 1.53 17.07 -21.91
C LYS A 295 1.85 16.44 -20.56
N ALA A 296 3.08 15.93 -20.41
CA ALA A 296 3.58 15.41 -19.14
C ALA A 296 3.60 16.49 -18.04
N SER A 297 3.82 17.74 -18.41
CA SER A 297 3.76 18.90 -17.50
C SER A 297 2.34 19.28 -17.07
N SER A 298 1.30 18.68 -17.65
CA SER A 298 -0.10 18.88 -17.24
C SER A 298 -0.60 17.81 -16.26
N VAL A 299 0.28 16.87 -15.89
CA VAL A 299 -0.01 15.78 -14.96
C VAL A 299 0.52 16.16 -13.59
N ILE A 300 -0.36 16.15 -12.59
CA ILE A 300 0.02 16.31 -11.18
C ILE A 300 0.09 14.91 -10.57
N ILE A 301 1.17 14.61 -9.85
CA ILE A 301 1.34 13.35 -9.14
C ILE A 301 1.05 13.56 -7.65
N GLY A 302 0.35 12.61 -7.04
CA GLY A 302 0.20 12.51 -5.60
C GLY A 302 0.37 11.08 -5.11
N ARG A 303 0.55 10.94 -3.80
CA ARG A 303 0.65 9.65 -3.11
C ARG A 303 -0.26 9.69 -1.88
N ALA A 304 -0.94 8.58 -1.59
CA ALA A 304 -1.67 8.46 -0.32
C ALA A 304 -0.64 8.34 0.82
N GLY A 305 -0.76 9.23 1.81
CA GLY A 305 0.08 9.23 3.01
C GLY A 305 -0.33 8.16 4.01
#